data_AF-A0A966UPK9-F1
#
_entry.id   AF-A0A966UPK9-F1
#
_cell.length_a   1.000
_cell.length_b   1.000
_cell.length_c   1.000
_cell.angle_alpha   90.00
_cell.angle_beta   90.00
_cell.angle_gamma   90.00
#
_symmetry.space_group_name_H-M   'P 1'
#
loop_
_entity.id
_entity.type
_entity.pdbx_description
1 polymer ?
#
loop_
_entity_poly.entity_id
_entity_poly.type
_entity_poly.pdbx_seq_one_letter_code
_entity_poly.pdbx_strand_id
1 'polypeptide(L)' 'MNKNTQVRVDLSFTRNLGNFESIKIGIGVDDFVRDGETVDDATERVYKFVEAKLISKTQEVEEELNGNK' A
#
# COMPACT_ATOMS: atom_id res chain seq x y z
N MET A 1 -9.28 -26.50 -11.22
CA MET A 1 -9.36 -25.07 -10.84
C MET A 1 -9.08 -24.99 -9.35
N ASN A 2 -7.95 -24.40 -8.95
CA ASN A 2 -7.67 -24.15 -7.54
C ASN A 2 -8.66 -23.11 -7.02
N LYS A 3 -9.49 -23.48 -6.04
CA LYS A 3 -10.48 -22.60 -5.40
C LYS A 3 -9.83 -21.82 -4.27
N ASN A 4 -8.72 -21.15 -4.53
CA ASN A 4 -8.07 -20.33 -3.51
C ASN A 4 -8.74 -18.95 -3.53
N THR A 5 -9.24 -18.51 -2.38
CA THR A 5 -9.80 -17.16 -2.25
C THR A 5 -8.67 -16.15 -2.41
N GLN A 6 -8.84 -15.22 -3.34
CA GLN A 6 -7.91 -14.11 -3.55
C GLN A 6 -8.37 -12.90 -2.74
N VAL A 7 -7.41 -12.25 -2.09
CA VAL A 7 -7.58 -10.97 -1.41
C VAL A 7 -6.73 -9.93 -2.13
N ARG A 8 -7.30 -8.75 -2.33
CA ARG A 8 -6.64 -7.61 -2.96
C ARG A 8 -6.80 -6.39 -2.07
N VAL A 9 -5.69 -5.73 -1.76
CA VAL A 9 -5.68 -4.46 -1.04
C VAL A 9 -4.89 -3.44 -1.85
N ASP A 10 -5.51 -2.29 -2.10
CA ASP A 10 -4.89 -1.13 -2.72
C ASP A 10 -5.05 0.06 -1.78
N LEU A 11 -3.92 0.66 -1.34
CA LEU A 11 -3.92 1.91 -0.59
C LEU A 11 -3.21 2.99 -1.39
N SER A 12 -3.70 4.22 -1.29
CA SER A 12 -3.06 5.37 -1.92
C SER A 12 -3.06 6.59 -1.02
N PHE A 13 -1.95 7.31 -1.03
CA PHE A 13 -1.76 8.58 -0.37
C PHE A 13 -1.63 9.68 -1.44
N THR A 14 -2.33 10.79 -1.25
CA THR A 14 -2.24 11.95 -2.14
C THR A 14 -1.90 13.18 -1.29
N ARG A 15 -0.79 13.85 -1.63
CA ARG A 15 -0.35 15.09 -0.99
C ARG A 15 -0.35 16.22 -2.00
N ASN A 16 -1.01 17.32 -1.65
CA ASN A 16 -0.96 18.56 -2.42
C ASN A 16 0.33 19.32 -2.07
N LEU A 17 1.11 19.70 -3.09
CA LEU A 17 2.38 20.43 -2.92
C LEU A 17 2.21 21.96 -3.02
N GLY A 18 1.02 22.45 -3.35
CA GLY A 18 0.80 23.82 -3.81
C GLY A 18 1.11 23.97 -5.30
N ASN A 19 0.89 25.17 -5.86
CA ASN A 19 1.20 25.50 -7.26
C ASN A 19 0.60 24.55 -8.32
N PHE A 20 -0.58 23.99 -8.09
CA PHE A 20 -1.23 22.99 -8.97
C PHE A 20 -0.49 21.65 -9.09
N GLU A 21 0.47 21.37 -8.22
CA GLU A 21 1.19 20.11 -8.18
C GLU A 21 0.71 19.21 -7.03
N SER A 22 0.59 17.92 -7.31
CA SER A 22 0.25 16.91 -6.31
C SER A 22 1.06 15.65 -6.54
N ILE A 23 1.41 14.97 -5.46
CA ILE A 23 2.05 13.66 -5.50
C ILE A 23 1.02 12.63 -5.06
N LYS A 24 0.85 11.60 -5.89
CA LYS A 24 0.06 10.42 -5.57
C LYS A 24 0.98 9.20 -5.50
N ILE A 25 0.96 8.54 -4.35
CA ILE A 25 1.68 7.28 -4.11
C ILE A 25 0.61 6.21 -3.91
N GLY A 26 0.66 5.14 -4.70
CA GLY A 26 -0.27 4.02 -4.61
C GLY A 26 0.50 2.71 -4.53
N ILE A 27 0.08 1.83 -3.62
CA ILE A 27 0.63 0.48 -3.47
C ILE A 27 -0.53 -0.49 -3.38
N GLY A 28 -0.44 -1.57 -4.15
CA GLY A 28 -1.43 -2.62 -4.21
C GLY A 28 -0.78 -3.99 -4.21
N VAL A 29 -1.41 -4.94 -3.53
CA VAL A 29 -0.98 -6.34 -3.50
C VAL A 29 -2.19 -7.26 -3.60
N ASP A 30 -2.01 -8.27 -4.44
CA ASP A 30 -2.87 -9.43 -4.54
C ASP A 30 -2.20 -10.59 -3.81
N ASP A 31 -2.94 -11.26 -2.91
CA ASP A 31 -2.49 -12.49 -2.27
C ASP A 31 -3.65 -13.48 -2.13
N PHE A 32 -3.35 -14.72 -1.74
CA PHE A 32 -4.35 -15.75 -1.51
C PHE A 32 -4.47 -16.05 -0.03
N VAL A 33 -5.68 -16.45 0.37
CA VAL A 33 -5.94 -17.06 1.67
C VAL A 33 -5.20 -18.40 1.74
N ARG A 34 -4.34 -18.54 2.74
CA ARG A 34 -3.48 -19.70 3.02
C ARG A 34 -4.21 -20.71 3.90
N ASP A 35 -3.67 -21.93 3.95
CA ASP A 35 -4.22 -22.96 4.82
C ASP A 35 -4.10 -22.55 6.30
N GLY A 36 -5.24 -22.57 7.00
CA GLY A 36 -5.32 -22.24 8.43
C GLY A 36 -5.53 -20.76 8.74
N GLU A 37 -5.65 -19.87 7.74
CA GLU A 37 -6.04 -18.47 7.95
C GLU A 37 -7.47 -18.22 7.44
N THR A 38 -8.21 -17.30 8.07
CA THR A 38 -9.49 -16.82 7.56
C THR A 38 -9.30 -15.75 6.48
N VAL A 39 -10.37 -15.39 5.76
CA VAL A 39 -10.33 -14.26 4.81
C VAL A 39 -9.94 -12.96 5.53
N ASP A 40 -10.40 -12.77 6.76
CA ASP A 40 -10.08 -11.60 7.58
C ASP A 40 -8.60 -11.58 7.97
N ASP A 41 -8.04 -12.72 8.38
CA ASP A 41 -6.61 -12.85 8.69
C ASP A 41 -5.73 -12.54 7.47
N ALA A 42 -6.10 -13.07 6.30
CA ALA A 42 -5.42 -12.79 5.04
C ALA A 42 -5.51 -11.30 4.68
N THR A 43 -6.68 -10.70 4.86
CA THR A 43 -6.93 -9.27 4.58
C THR A 43 -6.10 -8.38 5.49
N GLU A 44 -6.08 -8.65 6.79
CA GLU A 44 -5.30 -7.91 7.78
C GLU A 44 -3.79 -8.00 7.49
N ARG A 45 -3.32 -9.18 7.07
CA ARG A 45 -1.92 -9.42 6.70
C ARG A 45 -1.52 -8.63 5.44
N VAL A 46 -2.35 -8.65 4.40
CA VAL A 46 -2.09 -7.89 3.17
C VAL A 46 -2.20 -6.39 3.43
N TYR A 47 -3.19 -5.96 4.24
CA TYR A 47 -3.36 -4.57 4.64
C TYR A 47 -2.12 -4.02 5.34
N LYS A 48 -1.64 -4.70 6.40
CA LYS A 48 -0.42 -4.32 7.13
C LYS A 48 0.79 -4.21 6.22
N PHE A 49 0.93 -5.13 5.26
CA PHE A 49 2.03 -5.08 4.30
C PHE A 49 1.94 -3.84 3.40
N VAL A 50 0.78 -3.60 2.80
CA VAL A 50 0.55 -2.47 1.89
C VAL A 50 0.71 -1.14 2.64
N GLU A 51 0.16 -1.03 3.85
CA GLU A 51 0.28 0.14 4.72
C GLU A 51 1.74 0.45 5.06
N ALA A 52 2.49 -0.55 5.54
CA ALA A 52 3.90 -0.37 5.90
C ALA A 52 4.74 0.09 4.68
N LYS A 53 4.46 -0.47 3.50
CA LYS A 53 5.12 -0.03 2.26
C LYS A 53 4.71 1.38 1.85
N LEU A 54 3.45 1.75 2.02
CA LEU A 54 2.95 3.08 1.65
C LEU A 54 3.58 4.15 2.55
N ILE A 55 3.67 3.91 3.85
CA ILE A 55 4.34 4.80 4.81
C ILE A 55 5.81 4.96 4.43
N SER A 56 6.53 3.84 4.25
CA SER A 56 7.95 3.87 3.89
C SER A 56 8.20 4.64 2.59
N LYS A 57 7.38 4.42 1.55
CA LYS A 57 7.54 5.13 0.28
C LYS A 57 7.16 6.61 0.39
N THR A 58 6.18 6.94 1.23
CA THR A 58 5.81 8.33 1.50
C THR A 58 6.96 9.07 2.18
N GLN A 59 7.60 8.48 3.19
CA GLN A 59 8.74 9.07 3.89
C GLN A 59 9.94 9.28 2.95
N GLU A 60 10.28 8.27 2.13
CA GLU A 60 11.35 8.38 1.12
C GLU A 60 11.10 9.57 0.17
N VAL A 61 9.88 9.70 -0.36
CA VAL A 61 9.52 10.81 -1.23
C VAL A 61 9.57 12.16 -0.50
N GLU A 62 9.16 12.22 0.76
CA GLU A 62 9.26 13.44 1.56
C GLU A 62 10.71 13.87 1.84
N GLU A 63 11.60 12.91 2.09
CA GLU A 63 13.03 13.16 2.25
C GLU A 63 13.66 13.67 0.95
N GLU A 64 13.35 13.05 -0.20
CA GLU A 64 13.82 13.50 -1.52
C GLU A 64 13.37 14.92 -1.88
N LEU A 65 12.13 15.30 -1.52
CA LEU A 65 11.60 16.64 -1.75
C LEU A 65 12.25 17.69 -0.85
N ASN A 66 12.61 17.32 0.38
CA ASN A 66 13.25 18.23 1.33
C ASN A 66 14.76 18.36 1.09
N GLY A 67 15.43 17.28 0.64
CA GLY A 67 16.87 17.26 0.36
C GLY A 67 17.28 17.93 -0.95
N ASN A 68 16.34 18.20 -1.85
CA ASN A 68 16.55 18.98 -3.08
C ASN A 68 16.33 20.49 -2.89
N LYS A 69 16.27 20.99 -1.65
CA LYS A 69 16.26 22.42 -1.32
C LYS A 69 17.60 22.93 -0.84
#